data_AF-A0A537TLX2-F1
#
_entry.id   AF-A0A537TLX2-F1
#
_cell.length_a   1.000
_cell.length_b   1.000
_cell.length_c   1.000
_cell.angle_alpha   90.00
_cell.angle_beta   90.00
_cell.angle_gamma   90.00
#
_symmetry.space_group_name_H-M   'P 1'
#
loop_
_entity.id
_entity.type
_entity.pdbx_description
1 polymer ?
#
loop_
_entity_poly.entity_id
_entity_poly.type
_entity_poly.pdbx_seq_one_letter_code
_entity_poly.pdbx_strand_id
1 'polypeptide(L)'
;MLERALNKKVKLRQGERERIVTKAEAGIEQLVNQFAQGDRHAWRGLMTLADKVGVDLAAGQRKAIEEALAPNHQAIIDAYIARQKDMKAASSPSPVLAPPELLDDDSENS
;
A
#
# COMPACT_ATOMS: atom_id res chain seq x y z
N MET A 1 32.83 9.60 17.64
CA MET A 1 32.66 8.15 17.88
C MET A 1 31.82 7.48 16.80
N LEU A 2 30.63 8.01 16.47
CA LEU A 2 29.74 7.43 15.45
C LEU A 2 30.39 7.30 14.07
N GLU A 3 31.00 8.38 13.56
CA GLU A 3 31.66 8.39 12.24
C GLU A 3 32.74 7.30 12.10
N ARG A 4 33.57 7.12 13.14
CA ARG A 4 34.55 6.03 13.18
C ARG A 4 33.88 4.65 13.18
N ALA A 5 32.75 4.48 13.86
CA ALA A 5 32.02 3.22 13.88
C ALA A 5 31.39 2.92 12.51
N LEU A 6 30.85 3.94 11.84
CA LEU A 6 30.28 3.85 10.50
C LEU A 6 31.33 3.49 9.44
N ASN A 7 32.56 4.01 9.59
CA ASN A 7 33.67 3.71 8.69
C ASN A 7 34.33 2.33 8.91
N LYS A 8 33.93 1.57 9.94
CA LYS A 8 34.44 0.20 10.12
C LYS A 8 34.01 -0.68 8.96
N LYS A 9 34.92 -1.54 8.51
CA LYS A 9 34.65 -2.50 7.44
C LYS A 9 33.90 -3.72 7.97
N VAL A 10 32.97 -4.23 7.16
CA VAL A 10 32.21 -5.46 7.38
C VAL A 10 32.19 -6.27 6.08
N LYS A 11 32.12 -7.59 6.22
CA LYS A 11 31.89 -8.47 5.07
C LYS A 11 30.39 -8.55 4.83
N LEU A 12 29.97 -8.15 3.64
CA LEU A 12 28.59 -8.27 3.18
C LEU A 12 28.56 -9.33 2.08
N ARG A 13 27.65 -10.29 2.21
CA ARG A 13 27.42 -11.31 1.19
C ARG A 13 26.19 -10.93 0.38
N GLN A 14 26.39 -10.68 -0.91
CA GLN A 14 25.34 -10.33 -1.86
C GLN A 14 25.24 -11.49 -2.87
N GLY A 15 24.32 -12.43 -2.59
CA GLY A 15 24.21 -13.69 -3.34
C GLY A 15 25.48 -14.54 -3.24
N GLU A 16 26.10 -14.82 -4.40
CA GLU A 16 27.35 -15.59 -4.49
C GLU A 16 28.61 -14.75 -4.27
N ARG A 17 28.49 -13.41 -4.24
CA ARG A 17 29.65 -12.52 -4.11
C ARG A 17 29.79 -11.98 -2.70
N GLU A 18 31.00 -12.04 -2.16
CA GLU A 18 31.36 -11.43 -0.89
C GLU A 18 32.10 -10.11 -1.15
N ARG A 19 31.71 -9.03 -0.48
CA ARG A 19 32.32 -7.70 -0.59
C ARG A 19 32.65 -7.14 0.78
N ILE A 20 33.78 -6.44 0.88
CA ILE A 20 34.16 -5.71 2.09
C ILE A 20 33.71 -4.26 1.93
N VAL A 21 32.70 -3.87 2.70
CA VAL A 21 32.05 -2.54 2.65
C VAL A 21 32.12 -1.86 4.01
N THR A 22 31.88 -0.55 4.08
CA THR A 22 31.75 0.13 5.38
C THR A 22 30.41 -0.24 6.06
N LYS A 23 30.31 -0.07 7.37
CA LYS A 23 29.03 -0.23 8.09
C LYS A 23 27.98 0.77 7.61
N ALA A 24 28.40 1.97 7.22
CA ALA A 24 27.50 2.95 6.60
C ALA A 24 26.90 2.41 5.29
N GLU A 25 27.75 1.93 4.38
CA GLU A 25 27.33 1.34 3.11
C GLU A 25 26.37 0.16 3.34
N ALA A 26 26.74 -0.79 4.20
CA ALA A 26 25.89 -1.94 4.52
C ALA A 26 24.55 -1.53 5.13
N GLY A 27 24.53 -0.50 5.99
CA GLY A 27 23.31 0.01 6.60
C GLY A 27 22.38 0.69 5.59
N ILE A 28 22.94 1.46 4.66
CA ILE A 28 22.16 2.10 3.57
C ILE A 28 21.60 1.03 2.63
N GLU A 29 22.39 0.02 2.26
CA GLU A 29 21.93 -1.09 1.42
C GLU A 29 20.77 -1.85 2.09
N GLN A 30 20.89 -2.16 3.37
CA GLN A 30 19.81 -2.79 4.14
C GLN A 30 18.55 -1.92 4.20
N LEU A 31 18.71 -0.61 4.39
CA LEU A 31 17.60 0.34 4.41
C LEU A 31 16.84 0.37 3.07
N VAL A 32 17.57 0.34 1.94
CA VAL A 32 16.98 0.27 0.60
C VAL A 32 16.26 -1.06 0.39
N ASN A 33 16.82 -2.17 0.85
CA ASN A 33 16.17 -3.48 0.76
C ASN A 33 14.85 -3.53 1.56
N GLN A 34 14.84 -2.98 2.78
CA GLN A 34 13.62 -2.89 3.60
C GLN A 34 12.57 -1.98 2.97
N PHE A 35 13.00 -0.86 2.37
CA PHE A 35 12.11 0.00 1.59
C PHE A 35 11.46 -0.78 0.43
N ALA A 36 12.23 -1.57 -0.32
CA ALA A 36 11.71 -2.38 -1.42
C ALA A 36 10.71 -3.46 -0.94
N GLN A 37 10.85 -3.93 0.31
CA GLN A 37 9.92 -4.86 0.95
C GLN A 37 8.67 -4.18 1.52
N GLY A 38 8.56 -2.85 1.45
CA GLY A 38 7.41 -2.09 1.93
C GLY A 38 7.47 -1.68 3.41
N ASP A 39 8.64 -1.72 4.05
CA ASP A 39 8.80 -1.27 5.43
C ASP A 39 8.59 0.26 5.54
N ARG A 40 7.59 0.67 6.32
CA ARG A 40 7.22 2.07 6.52
C ARG A 40 8.32 2.90 7.22
N HIS A 41 9.04 2.30 8.16
CA HIS A 41 10.14 2.98 8.86
C HIS A 41 11.32 3.18 7.93
N ALA A 42 11.62 2.18 7.10
CA ALA A 42 12.64 2.29 6.07
C ALA A 42 12.29 3.37 5.05
N TRP A 43 11.02 3.45 4.63
CA TRP A 43 10.53 4.51 3.73
C TRP A 43 10.80 5.92 4.27
N ARG A 44 10.41 6.18 5.52
CA ARG A 44 10.65 7.49 6.17
C ARG A 44 12.15 7.76 6.35
N GLY A 45 12.92 6.74 6.74
CA GLY A 45 14.36 6.83 6.91
C GLY A 45 15.08 7.18 5.60
N LEU A 46 14.72 6.51 4.51
CA LEU A 46 15.31 6.71 3.19
C LEU A 46 14.98 8.10 2.64
N MET A 47 13.72 8.54 2.74
CA MET A 47 13.31 9.90 2.33
C MET A 47 14.08 10.99 3.11
N THR A 48 14.21 10.83 4.42
CA THR A 48 14.94 11.79 5.27
C THR A 48 16.42 11.83 4.91
N LEU A 49 17.03 10.68 4.65
CA LEU A 49 18.44 10.60 4.28
C LEU A 49 18.67 11.23 2.91
N ALA A 50 17.85 10.89 1.92
CA ALA A 50 17.94 11.39 0.56
C ALA A 50 17.83 12.92 0.51
N ASP A 51 16.87 13.49 1.23
CA ASP A 51 16.70 14.94 1.36
C ASP A 51 17.95 15.62 1.94
N LYS A 52 18.52 15.06 3.02
CA LYS A 52 19.72 15.59 3.67
C LYS A 52 20.98 15.57 2.79
N VAL A 53 21.10 14.58 1.91
CA VAL A 53 22.29 14.43 1.04
C VAL A 53 22.04 14.90 -0.39
N GLY A 54 20.85 15.45 -0.69
CA GLY A 54 20.49 15.95 -2.01
C GLY A 54 20.34 14.86 -3.09
N VAL A 55 19.97 13.64 -2.70
CA VAL A 55 19.76 12.53 -3.63
C VAL A 55 18.31 12.56 -4.13
N ASP A 56 18.13 12.70 -5.44
CA ASP A 56 16.82 12.56 -6.08
C ASP A 56 16.47 11.07 -6.24
N LEU A 57 15.57 10.57 -5.40
CA LEU A 57 15.10 9.18 -5.45
C LEU A 57 14.30 8.85 -6.73
N ALA A 58 13.80 9.86 -7.44
CA ALA A 58 13.10 9.68 -8.71
C ALA A 58 14.03 9.82 -9.93
N ALA A 59 15.32 10.06 -9.73
CA ALA A 59 16.28 10.24 -10.81
C ALA A 59 16.28 9.02 -11.75
N GLY A 60 16.06 9.26 -13.04
CA GLY A 60 15.99 8.20 -14.07
C GLY A 60 14.71 7.36 -14.06
N GLN A 61 13.83 7.52 -13.06
CA GLN A 61 12.57 6.77 -12.94
C GLN A 61 11.32 7.64 -12.89
N ARG A 62 11.44 8.98 -12.95
CA ARG A 62 10.29 9.92 -12.96
C ARG A 62 9.17 9.47 -13.89
N LYS A 63 9.50 9.14 -15.14
CA LYS A 63 8.48 8.72 -16.12
C LYS A 63 7.78 7.42 -15.71
N ALA A 64 8.51 6.44 -15.21
CA ALA A 64 7.92 5.18 -14.73
C ALA A 64 7.06 5.38 -13.47
N ILE A 65 7.48 6.28 -12.57
CA ILE A 65 6.71 6.67 -11.39
C ILE A 65 5.46 7.44 -11.80
N GLU A 66 5.57 8.39 -12.73
CA GLU A 66 4.44 9.13 -13.30
C GLU A 66 3.45 8.20 -14.01
N GLU A 67 3.92 7.21 -14.76
CA GLU A 67 3.08 6.18 -15.39
C GLU A 67 2.41 5.26 -14.36
N ALA A 68 3.11 4.86 -13.30
CA ALA A 68 2.54 4.04 -12.22
C ALA A 68 1.53 4.81 -11.35
N LEU A 69 1.76 6.11 -11.15
CA LEU A 69 0.85 7.02 -10.45
C LEU A 69 -0.22 7.59 -11.38
N ALA A 70 -0.08 7.40 -12.69
CA ALA A 70 -1.04 7.89 -13.65
C ALA A 70 -2.39 7.28 -13.27
N PRO A 71 -3.43 8.11 -13.09
CA PRO A 71 -4.74 7.61 -12.76
C PRO A 71 -5.20 6.68 -13.89
N ASN A 72 -5.30 5.39 -13.59
CA ASN A 72 -6.21 4.55 -14.34
C ASN A 72 -7.62 4.96 -13.88
N HIS A 73 -8.09 6.08 -14.44
CA HIS A 73 -9.38 6.69 -14.09
C HIS A 73 -10.51 5.64 -14.14
N GLN A 74 -10.41 4.68 -15.07
CA GLN A 74 -11.34 3.57 -15.19
C GLN A 74 -11.33 2.67 -13.94
N ALA A 75 -10.17 2.28 -13.43
CA ALA A 75 -10.07 1.44 -12.22
C ALA A 75 -10.63 2.12 -10.96
N ILE A 76 -10.48 3.45 -10.85
CA ILE A 76 -11.06 4.24 -9.74
C ILE A 76 -12.59 4.28 -9.87
N ILE A 77 -13.10 4.52 -11.08
CA ILE A 77 -14.54 4.52 -11.39
C ILE A 77 -15.15 3.13 -11.14
N ASP A 78 -14.49 2.06 -11.60
CA ASP A 78 -14.94 0.68 -11.42
C ASP A 78 -15.00 0.30 -9.94
N ALA A 79 -13.97 0.66 -9.16
CA ALA A 79 -13.94 0.44 -7.72
C ALA A 79 -15.01 1.25 -6.97
N TYR A 80 -15.37 2.43 -7.47
CA TYR A 80 -16.47 3.23 -6.93
C TYR A 80 -17.83 2.60 -7.25
N ILE A 81 -18.06 2.18 -8.51
CA ILE A 81 -19.30 1.52 -8.94
C ILE A 81 -19.52 0.20 -8.19
N ALA A 82 -18.47 -0.59 -7.98
CA ALA A 82 -18.53 -1.84 -7.22
C ALA A 82 -19.02 -1.59 -5.78
N ARG A 83 -18.41 -0.64 -5.07
CA ARG A 83 -18.82 -0.25 -3.71
C ARG A 83 -20.28 0.23 -3.66
N GLN A 84 -20.72 0.99 -4.66
CA GLN A 84 -22.10 1.47 -4.71
C GLN A 84 -23.11 0.33 -4.92
N LYS A 85 -22.77 -0.67 -5.74
CA LYS A 85 -23.60 -1.87 -5.93
C LYS A 85 -23.71 -2.69 -4.64
N ASP A 86 -22.60 -2.88 -3.93
CA ASP A 86 -22.59 -3.60 -2.65
C ASP A 86 -23.46 -2.88 -1.59
N MET A 87 -23.40 -1.54 -1.54
CA MET A 87 -24.26 -0.74 -0.65
C MET A 87 -25.76 -0.84 -1.02
N LYS A 88 -26.11 -0.89 -2.31
CA LYS A 88 -27.50 -1.08 -2.76
C LYS A 88 -28.00 -2.50 -2.49
N ALA A 89 -27.16 -3.52 -2.66
CA ALA A 89 -27.50 -4.90 -2.35
C ALA A 89 -27.76 -5.10 -0.85
N ALA A 90 -26.97 -4.46 0.03
CA ALA A 90 -27.18 -4.48 1.48
C ALA A 90 -28.44 -3.70 1.93
N SER A 91 -28.95 -2.78 1.12
CA SER A 91 -30.10 -1.92 1.42
C SER A 91 -31.43 -2.44 0.90
N SER A 92 -31.48 -3.64 0.29
CA SER A 92 -32.73 -4.24 -0.18
C SER A 92 -33.27 -5.18 0.90
N PRO A 93 -34.15 -4.74 1.83
CA PRO A 93 -34.83 -5.67 2.70
C PRO A 93 -35.68 -6.60 1.83
N SER A 94 -35.52 -7.91 2.02
CA SER A 94 -36.44 -8.91 1.46
C SER A 94 -37.87 -8.49 1.81
N PRO A 95 -38.82 -8.47 0.85
CA PRO A 95 -40.21 -8.21 1.18
C PRO A 95 -40.65 -9.27 2.18
N VAL A 96 -40.88 -8.89 3.43
CA VAL A 96 -41.45 -9.78 4.44
C VAL A 96 -42.93 -9.87 4.08
N LEU A 97 -43.32 -10.97 3.42
CA LEU A 97 -44.73 -11.30 3.25
C LEU A 97 -45.30 -11.54 4.65
N ALA A 98 -46.34 -10.80 5.02
CA ALA A 98 -46.95 -10.93 6.34
C ALA A 98 -47.41 -12.40 6.57
N PRO A 99 -47.21 -12.96 7.77
CA PRO A 99 -47.73 -14.28 8.12
C PRO A 99 -49.25 -14.35 7.87
N PRO A 100 -49.78 -15.51 7.45
CA PRO A 100 -51.20 -15.68 7.11
C PRO A 100 -52.17 -15.37 8.26
N GLU A 101 -51.68 -15.22 9.49
CA GLU A 101 -52.43 -14.93 10.71
C GLU A 101 -52.77 -13.43 10.86
N LEU A 102 -52.22 -12.57 9.99
CA LEU A 102 -52.43 -11.12 9.93
C LEU A 102 -53.15 -10.68 8.65
N LEU A 103 -53.67 -11.62 7.85
CA LEU A 103 -54.64 -11.27 6.81
C LEU A 103 -55.97 -10.99 7.52
N ASP A 104 -56.39 -9.73 7.48
CA ASP A 104 -57.74 -9.34 7.91
C ASP A 104 -58.73 -10.19 7.11
N ASP A 105 -59.45 -11.05 7.84
CA ASP A 105 -60.53 -11.87 7.31
C ASP A 105 -61.70 -10.93 7.02
N ASP A 106 -61.62 -10.21 5.90
CA ASP A 106 -62.76 -9.48 5.31
C ASP A 106 -63.77 -10.52 4.81
N SER A 107 -64.41 -11.18 5.76
CA SER A 107 -65.64 -11.92 5.56
C SER A 107 -66.79 -10.91 5.46
N GLU A 108 -66.81 -10.13 4.38
CA GLU A 108 -68.05 -9.58 3.86
C GLU A 108 -68.91 -10.74 3.31
N ASN A 109 -70.00 -11.08 3.99
CA ASN A 109 -71.27 -11.23 3.27
C ASN A 109 -72.50 -11.36 4.18
N SER A 110 -73.41 -10.39 3.97
CA SER A 110 -74.86 -10.52 3.71
C SER A 110 -75.77 -11.25 4.71
#